data_AF-A0A938V1R7-F1
#
_entry.id   AF-A0A938V1R7-F1
#
_cell.length_a   1.000
_cell.length_b   1.000
_cell.length_c   1.000
_cell.angle_alpha   90.00
_cell.angle_beta   90.00
_cell.angle_gamma   90.00
#
_symmetry.space_group_name_H-M   'P 1'
#
loop_
_entity.id
_entity.type
_entity.pdbx_description
1 polymer ?
#
loop_
_entity_poly.entity_id
_entity_poly.type
_entity_poly.pdbx_seq_one_letter_code
_entity_poly.pdbx_strand_id
1 'polypeptide(L)'
;MCNVGLCTQKPSVKTCMIDDQCTEPGQKCVAGICTLVDAPPECTIDSECSDGKTCKNGKCVSDSKTDVVSQDGSDEDSVGDASPPCETDQECGEGYVCKDGKCAEEPIEPGKCNDADDCPKPEDPCFEPVCKNHDCAEKAIDGCCKTDGDCDDSNPITTDKCVDNQCVNEGPPCTFDDECDDGNPCTIDTCKVGKCQNVKTADPLCCITDADCDDGKADTLDVCIEAQCQFKPKGKCLSDADCVDANPCTKESCKAGTCSYAYTDSPECKCVNDADCIGKGGVCAIFQTGPVSLGTYCTNPVGTKAAGDPCTEDKDCKSNFCLNFSDGKVCFGGCKSNIDCKGGTECGLVTFNVGTGKAELPTCVIPGTECSGDAECKGTDVCVPALNPDNPNQIITVCNGKVGAKTGGQLCTKDSECATNQCINLFEKNIDICWSACQVNEDCPAGLYCYPYMAYFLFDQDTPSEADDLYWAIPGCAPYLGSFKPCQADSDCGGNEFCHAYKNQTNTDIDPHCVTAIGQLGPGSSCNSDSQCKGSWCFNAGFAQFCVGLCKSTGECAPGTSCQQVDLILQDMGDSNPDNDLTVPINVCQP
;
A
#
# COMPACT_ATOMS: atom_id res chain seq x y z
N MET A 1 13.48 -9.14 -8.01
CA MET A 1 12.95 -8.94 -9.38
C MET A 1 13.66 -9.95 -10.31
N CYS A 2 13.13 -10.25 -11.49
CA CYS A 2 13.82 -11.10 -12.46
C CYS A 2 14.68 -10.22 -13.38
N ASN A 3 15.99 -10.44 -13.37
CA ASN A 3 16.91 -9.86 -14.34
C ASN A 3 17.82 -10.99 -14.85
N VAL A 4 17.82 -11.22 -16.16
CA VAL A 4 18.57 -12.31 -16.84
C VAL A 4 18.36 -13.71 -16.22
N GLY A 5 17.11 -14.06 -15.90
CA GLY A 5 16.75 -15.44 -15.55
C GLY A 5 17.13 -15.91 -14.13
N LEU A 6 17.58 -15.01 -13.24
CA LEU A 6 17.82 -15.30 -11.82
C LEU A 6 16.94 -14.42 -10.92
N CYS A 7 16.39 -15.01 -9.86
CA CYS A 7 15.65 -14.30 -8.82
C CYS A 7 16.61 -13.61 -7.85
N THR A 8 16.64 -12.28 -7.86
CA THR A 8 17.31 -11.47 -6.83
C THR A 8 16.30 -10.83 -5.89
N GLN A 9 16.68 -10.59 -4.62
CA GLN A 9 15.84 -9.87 -3.66
C GLN A 9 15.49 -8.48 -4.22
N LYS A 10 14.23 -8.08 -4.04
CA LYS A 10 13.77 -6.72 -4.33
C LYS A 10 14.55 -5.78 -3.38
N PRO A 11 15.24 -4.72 -3.85
CA PRO A 11 15.97 -3.85 -2.95
C PRO A 11 14.97 -3.22 -1.98
N SER A 12 15.23 -3.38 -0.69
CA SER A 12 14.50 -2.68 0.37
C SER A 12 14.65 -1.19 0.13
N VAL A 13 13.55 -0.51 -0.15
CA VAL A 13 13.52 0.94 -0.33
C VAL A 13 13.91 1.56 1.00
N LYS A 14 15.13 2.12 1.08
CA LYS A 14 15.65 2.73 2.30
C LYS A 14 15.04 4.12 2.45
N THR A 15 14.25 4.31 3.50
CA THR A 15 13.65 5.62 3.81
C THR A 15 14.65 6.52 4.50
N CYS A 16 14.52 7.83 4.32
CA CYS A 16 15.42 8.85 4.87
C CYS A 16 14.66 10.12 5.23
N MET A 17 15.22 10.94 6.11
CA MET A 17 14.76 12.31 6.38
C MET A 17 15.79 13.37 5.94
N ILE A 18 17.06 12.98 5.81
CA ILE A 18 18.19 13.83 5.38
C ILE A 18 19.18 13.00 4.55
N ASP A 19 19.97 13.66 3.70
CA ASP A 19 20.88 13.02 2.73
C ASP A 19 21.90 12.05 3.37
N ASP A 20 22.41 12.36 4.55
CA ASP A 20 23.43 11.55 5.25
C ASP A 20 22.95 10.15 5.66
N GLN A 21 21.64 9.87 5.60
CA GLN A 21 21.07 8.55 5.90
C GLN A 21 21.14 7.59 4.69
N CYS A 22 21.48 8.11 3.51
CA CYS A 22 21.67 7.36 2.27
C CYS A 22 23.13 6.94 2.12
N THR A 23 23.42 5.70 2.53
CA THR A 23 24.79 5.18 2.71
C THR A 23 25.40 4.61 1.42
N GLU A 24 24.65 4.55 0.32
CA GLU A 24 25.18 4.11 -0.98
C GLU A 24 25.65 5.32 -1.82
N PRO A 25 26.78 5.19 -2.55
CA PRO A 25 27.32 6.28 -3.35
C PRO A 25 26.33 6.80 -4.39
N GLY A 26 26.13 8.12 -4.46
CA GLY A 26 25.26 8.77 -5.46
C GLY A 26 23.78 8.90 -5.07
N GLN A 27 23.39 8.49 -3.86
CA GLN A 27 22.00 8.65 -3.38
C GLN A 27 21.79 9.95 -2.60
N LYS A 28 20.61 10.57 -2.76
CA LYS A 28 20.11 11.66 -1.91
C LYS A 28 18.71 11.36 -1.40
N CYS A 29 18.31 12.06 -0.35
CA CYS A 29 16.99 11.91 0.23
C CYS A 29 15.97 12.73 -0.55
N VAL A 30 15.12 12.05 -1.32
CA VAL A 30 14.06 12.69 -2.11
C VAL A 30 12.73 12.09 -1.70
N ALA A 31 11.82 12.95 -1.21
CA ALA A 31 10.48 12.54 -0.78
C ALA A 31 10.48 11.36 0.21
N GLY A 32 11.43 11.34 1.14
CA GLY A 32 11.51 10.32 2.19
C GLY A 32 12.21 9.02 1.77
N ILE A 33 12.78 8.96 0.56
CA ILE A 33 13.40 7.76 0.00
C ILE A 33 14.81 8.07 -0.53
N CYS A 34 15.78 7.22 -0.21
CA CYS A 34 17.12 7.30 -0.78
C CYS A 34 17.08 6.94 -2.27
N THR A 35 17.31 7.95 -3.11
CA THR A 35 17.14 7.84 -4.57
C THR A 35 18.49 8.10 -5.24
N LEU A 36 18.89 7.24 -6.17
CA LEU A 36 20.10 7.43 -6.99
C LEU A 36 19.89 8.66 -7.88
N VAL A 37 20.74 9.67 -7.71
CA VAL A 37 20.68 10.91 -8.49
C VAL A 37 21.75 10.86 -9.58
N ASP A 38 21.65 9.90 -10.49
CA ASP A 38 22.45 9.89 -11.72
C ASP A 38 21.66 10.62 -12.82
N ALA A 39 21.90 11.93 -12.95
CA ALA A 39 21.64 12.68 -14.17
C ALA A 39 22.94 13.43 -14.55
N PRO A 40 23.50 13.21 -15.75
CA PRO A 40 24.67 13.96 -16.21
C PRO A 40 24.26 15.41 -16.55
N PRO A 41 25.20 16.39 -16.48
CA PRO A 41 24.87 17.79 -16.64
C PRO A 41 24.41 18.09 -18.07
N GLU A 42 23.27 18.78 -18.18
CA GLU A 42 22.92 19.47 -19.42
C GLU A 42 23.83 20.68 -19.59
N CYS A 43 24.35 20.89 -20.81
CA CYS A 43 25.14 22.07 -21.16
C CYS A 43 24.45 22.86 -22.27
N THR A 44 24.67 24.17 -22.30
CA THR A 44 24.22 25.01 -23.41
C THR A 44 25.38 25.69 -24.15
N ILE A 45 26.55 25.79 -23.51
CA ILE A 45 27.78 26.35 -24.08
C ILE A 45 29.03 25.59 -23.60
N ASP A 46 30.12 25.63 -24.37
CA ASP A 46 31.35 24.84 -24.11
C ASP A 46 32.04 25.15 -22.77
N SER A 47 31.93 26.39 -22.27
CA SER A 47 32.55 26.80 -21.00
C SER A 47 31.89 26.23 -19.75
N GLU A 48 30.71 25.61 -19.90
CA GLU A 48 30.01 24.89 -18.83
C GLU A 48 30.53 23.45 -18.67
N CYS A 49 31.39 23.01 -19.59
CA CYS A 49 32.03 21.70 -19.57
C CYS A 49 33.47 21.79 -19.02
N SER A 50 33.88 20.81 -18.22
CA SER A 50 35.24 20.71 -17.69
C SER A 50 36.29 20.55 -18.80
N ASP A 51 37.53 20.98 -18.55
CA ASP A 51 38.61 21.09 -19.55
C ASP A 51 38.72 19.89 -20.50
N GLY A 52 38.60 20.15 -21.81
CA GLY A 52 38.71 19.16 -22.88
C GLY A 52 37.40 18.57 -23.42
N LYS A 53 36.23 19.09 -23.01
CA LYS A 53 34.90 18.66 -23.49
C LYS A 53 34.17 19.79 -24.24
N THR A 54 33.35 19.44 -25.23
CA THR A 54 32.48 20.39 -25.96
C THR A 54 31.01 20.06 -25.77
N CYS A 55 30.15 21.08 -25.84
CA CYS A 55 28.73 20.93 -25.67
C CYS A 55 28.04 20.62 -27.00
N LYS A 56 27.49 19.40 -27.15
CA LYS A 56 26.71 19.00 -28.32
C LYS A 56 25.35 18.47 -27.89
N ASN A 57 24.28 19.05 -28.45
CA ASN A 57 22.88 18.69 -28.18
C ASN A 57 22.56 18.54 -26.69
N GLY A 58 22.96 19.52 -25.89
CA GLY A 58 22.62 19.54 -24.47
C GLY A 58 23.53 18.69 -23.59
N LYS A 59 24.62 18.08 -24.09
CA LYS A 59 25.52 17.23 -23.29
C LYS A 59 27.00 17.52 -23.54
N CYS A 60 27.79 17.54 -22.46
CA CYS A 60 29.24 17.68 -22.52
C CYS A 60 29.89 16.38 -23.01
N VAL A 61 30.41 16.37 -24.24
CA VAL A 61 31.08 15.21 -24.85
C VAL A 61 32.59 15.39 -24.82
N SER A 62 33.31 14.35 -24.39
CA SER A 62 34.76 14.24 -24.55
C SER A 62 35.09 13.66 -25.91
N ASP A 63 36.00 14.28 -26.65
CA ASP A 63 36.50 13.73 -27.92
C ASP A 63 37.41 12.53 -27.65
N SER A 64 36.81 11.36 -27.38
CA SER A 64 37.48 10.06 -27.30
C SER A 64 36.42 8.96 -27.45
N LYS A 65 36.26 8.44 -28.68
CA LYS A 65 35.37 7.30 -28.97
C LYS A 65 36.08 5.98 -28.64
N THR A 66 35.42 5.14 -27.85
CA THR A 66 35.33 3.67 -28.01
C THR A 66 34.22 3.16 -27.10
N ASP A 67 33.22 2.47 -27.65
CA ASP A 67 32.51 1.40 -26.95
C ASP A 67 31.85 0.39 -27.93
N VAL A 68 32.25 -0.87 -27.73
CA VAL A 68 31.52 -2.17 -27.78
C VAL A 68 30.86 -2.70 -29.09
N VAL A 69 31.49 -3.76 -29.63
CA VAL A 69 30.97 -5.08 -30.07
C VAL A 69 29.48 -5.17 -30.51
N SER A 70 29.20 -5.37 -31.80
CA SER A 70 28.98 -6.71 -32.41
C SER A 70 28.53 -6.63 -33.88
N GLN A 71 29.20 -7.45 -34.71
CA GLN A 71 28.77 -8.07 -35.98
C GLN A 71 28.18 -7.19 -37.09
N ASP A 72 28.99 -6.81 -38.07
CA ASP A 72 29.10 -7.50 -39.37
C ASP A 72 30.09 -6.77 -40.29
N GLY A 73 30.86 -7.55 -41.07
CA GLY A 73 31.40 -7.17 -42.37
C GLY A 73 32.47 -6.07 -42.43
N SER A 74 33.69 -6.48 -42.81
CA SER A 74 34.58 -5.81 -43.78
C SER A 74 34.76 -4.29 -43.65
N ASP A 75 35.90 -3.86 -43.14
CA ASP A 75 36.97 -3.36 -44.01
C ASP A 75 38.15 -2.83 -43.20
N GLU A 76 39.30 -3.09 -43.79
CA GLU A 76 40.64 -2.63 -43.50
C GLU A 76 40.70 -1.14 -43.13
N ASP A 77 41.44 -0.79 -42.07
CA ASP A 77 42.79 -0.24 -42.29
C ASP A 77 43.53 0.01 -40.96
N SER A 78 44.81 -0.34 -40.98
CA SER A 78 45.90 0.29 -40.21
C SER A 78 45.95 0.10 -38.68
N VAL A 79 46.33 -1.11 -38.25
CA VAL A 79 47.14 -1.27 -37.03
C VAL A 79 48.51 -0.65 -37.31
N GLY A 80 48.86 0.42 -36.58
CA GLY A 80 50.23 0.89 -36.49
C GLY A 80 51.07 -0.16 -35.75
N ASP A 81 51.63 -1.10 -36.50
CA ASP A 81 52.50 -2.15 -35.99
C ASP A 81 53.83 -1.57 -35.53
N ALA A 82 54.12 -1.71 -34.25
CA ALA A 82 55.46 -1.51 -33.73
C ALA A 82 56.22 -2.82 -33.98
N SER A 83 56.82 -2.95 -35.16
CA SER A 83 57.60 -4.16 -35.49
C SER A 83 58.64 -4.45 -34.38
N PRO A 84 58.78 -5.71 -33.97
CA PRO A 84 59.65 -6.09 -32.87
C PRO A 84 61.11 -5.71 -33.19
N PRO A 85 61.87 -5.23 -32.20
CA PRO A 85 63.29 -4.99 -32.38
C PRO A 85 64.01 -6.31 -32.63
N CYS A 86 64.98 -6.30 -33.54
CA CYS A 86 65.80 -7.46 -33.88
C CYS A 86 67.27 -7.07 -33.94
N GLU A 87 68.17 -7.99 -33.62
CA GLU A 87 69.60 -7.86 -33.91
C GLU A 87 70.04 -8.79 -35.04
N THR A 88 69.29 -9.87 -35.31
CA THR A 88 69.55 -10.82 -36.39
C THR A 88 68.27 -11.30 -37.06
N ASP A 89 68.38 -11.75 -38.32
CA ASP A 89 67.22 -12.18 -39.13
C ASP A 89 66.43 -13.35 -38.53
N GLN A 90 67.05 -14.18 -37.68
CA GLN A 90 66.38 -15.31 -37.04
C GLN A 90 65.31 -14.91 -36.02
N GLU A 91 65.33 -13.65 -35.59
CA GLU A 91 64.35 -13.08 -34.64
C GLU A 91 63.12 -12.51 -35.36
N CYS A 92 63.21 -12.33 -36.68
CA CYS A 92 62.13 -11.93 -37.55
C CYS A 92 61.53 -13.20 -38.17
N GLY A 93 60.22 -13.42 -37.98
CA GLY A 93 59.55 -14.61 -38.51
C GLY A 93 59.74 -14.80 -40.03
N GLU A 94 59.37 -15.96 -40.56
CA GLU A 94 59.50 -16.27 -41.99
C GLU A 94 58.89 -15.16 -42.87
N GLY A 95 59.68 -14.62 -43.82
CA GLY A 95 59.26 -13.53 -44.73
C GLY A 95 59.78 -12.14 -44.37
N TYR A 96 60.45 -11.97 -43.22
CA TYR A 96 60.97 -10.69 -42.75
C TYR A 96 62.49 -10.75 -42.49
N VAL A 97 63.21 -9.68 -42.80
CA VAL A 97 64.65 -9.53 -42.56
C VAL A 97 64.93 -8.38 -41.59
N CYS A 98 65.98 -8.51 -40.78
CA CYS A 98 66.34 -7.49 -39.80
C CYS A 98 67.11 -6.36 -40.48
N LYS A 99 66.50 -5.17 -40.59
CA LYS A 99 67.15 -3.95 -41.08
C LYS A 99 67.03 -2.82 -40.07
N ASP A 100 68.16 -2.19 -39.77
CA ASP A 100 68.25 -1.06 -38.83
C ASP A 100 67.58 -1.32 -37.47
N GLY A 101 67.68 -2.57 -37.00
CA GLY A 101 67.16 -3.00 -35.71
C GLY A 101 65.67 -3.31 -35.69
N LYS A 102 65.00 -3.42 -36.85
CA LYS A 102 63.58 -3.78 -36.98
C LYS A 102 63.36 -4.80 -38.11
N CYS A 103 62.39 -5.69 -37.91
CA CYS A 103 61.98 -6.63 -38.94
C CYS A 103 61.23 -5.90 -40.07
N ALA A 104 61.63 -6.11 -41.33
CA ALA A 104 60.99 -5.54 -42.51
C ALA A 104 60.83 -6.61 -43.61
N GLU A 105 59.74 -6.56 -44.37
CA GLU A 105 59.45 -7.50 -45.46
C GLU A 105 60.44 -7.35 -46.63
N GLU A 106 60.74 -8.45 -47.32
CA GLU A 106 61.50 -8.40 -48.58
C GLU A 106 60.64 -7.78 -49.72
N PRO A 107 61.21 -6.92 -50.60
CA PRO A 107 60.47 -6.37 -51.73
C PRO A 107 60.07 -7.45 -52.74
N ILE A 108 58.78 -7.57 -53.05
CA ILE A 108 58.25 -8.46 -54.08
C ILE A 108 58.69 -7.96 -55.48
N GLU A 109 59.23 -8.85 -56.33
CA GLU A 109 59.63 -8.50 -57.70
C GLU A 109 58.41 -8.21 -58.62
N PRO A 110 58.54 -7.34 -59.64
CA PRO A 110 57.43 -7.01 -60.54
C PRO A 110 56.85 -8.24 -61.24
N GLY A 111 55.55 -8.46 -61.10
CA GLY A 111 54.82 -9.61 -61.68
C GLY A 111 54.60 -10.77 -60.72
N LYS A 112 55.08 -10.66 -59.48
CA LYS A 112 54.76 -11.59 -58.39
C LYS A 112 53.75 -10.97 -57.41
N CYS A 113 52.99 -11.83 -56.73
CA CYS A 113 51.96 -11.43 -55.78
C CYS A 113 51.96 -12.36 -54.56
N ASN A 114 51.56 -11.83 -53.41
CA ASN A 114 51.23 -12.61 -52.22
C ASN A 114 49.72 -12.78 -52.08
N ASP A 115 48.95 -11.76 -52.47
CA ASP A 115 47.49 -11.80 -52.53
C ASP A 115 46.94 -11.09 -53.80
N ALA A 116 45.62 -11.01 -53.91
CA ALA A 116 44.95 -10.48 -55.10
C ALA A 116 45.12 -8.95 -55.27
N ASP A 117 45.44 -8.22 -54.19
CA ASP A 117 45.55 -6.76 -54.21
C ASP A 117 46.90 -6.29 -54.76
N ASP A 118 47.92 -7.16 -54.71
CA ASP A 118 49.20 -6.98 -55.40
C ASP A 118 49.06 -6.99 -56.94
N CYS A 119 47.92 -7.45 -57.48
CA CYS A 119 47.70 -7.65 -58.91
C CYS A 119 47.01 -6.46 -59.60
N PRO A 120 47.37 -6.15 -60.86
CA PRO A 120 46.68 -5.13 -61.63
C PRO A 120 45.21 -5.51 -61.87
N LYS A 121 44.31 -4.53 -61.75
CA LYS A 121 42.88 -4.72 -62.00
C LYS A 121 42.61 -5.05 -63.48
N PRO A 122 41.83 -6.10 -63.80
CA PRO A 122 41.46 -6.44 -65.17
C PRO A 122 40.73 -5.29 -65.88
N GLU A 123 40.92 -5.15 -67.19
CA GLU A 123 40.18 -4.17 -68.01
C GLU A 123 38.71 -4.58 -68.21
N ASP A 124 38.41 -5.86 -68.04
CA ASP A 124 37.09 -6.45 -68.19
C ASP A 124 36.39 -6.58 -66.83
N PRO A 125 35.26 -5.88 -66.59
CA PRO A 125 34.60 -5.88 -65.28
C PRO A 125 33.97 -7.23 -64.91
N CYS A 126 33.90 -8.20 -65.83
CA CYS A 126 33.50 -9.57 -65.52
C CYS A 126 34.65 -10.47 -65.06
N PHE A 127 35.83 -9.90 -64.80
CA PHE A 127 36.98 -10.62 -64.28
C PHE A 127 37.52 -9.94 -63.01
N GLU A 128 37.90 -10.76 -62.04
CA GLU A 128 38.59 -10.34 -60.81
C GLU A 128 40.06 -10.78 -60.86
N PRO A 129 41.01 -10.00 -60.34
CA PRO A 129 42.39 -10.43 -60.24
C PRO A 129 42.51 -11.52 -59.17
N VAL A 130 43.33 -12.53 -59.43
CA VAL A 130 43.63 -13.59 -58.48
C VAL A 130 45.13 -13.86 -58.46
N CYS A 131 45.71 -13.91 -57.26
CA CYS A 131 47.07 -14.40 -57.10
C CYS A 131 47.08 -15.93 -57.01
N LYS A 132 47.73 -16.60 -57.97
CA LYS A 132 47.89 -18.05 -57.95
C LYS A 132 49.34 -18.42 -58.15
N ASN A 133 49.89 -19.20 -57.21
CA ASN A 133 51.29 -19.63 -57.21
C ASN A 133 52.27 -18.45 -57.33
N HIS A 134 51.96 -17.35 -56.65
CA HIS A 134 52.68 -16.07 -56.72
C HIS A 134 52.70 -15.40 -58.09
N ASP A 135 51.81 -15.77 -59.02
CA ASP A 135 51.62 -15.07 -60.29
C ASP A 135 50.19 -14.53 -60.39
N CYS A 136 50.04 -13.33 -60.93
CA CYS A 136 48.74 -12.73 -61.18
C CYS A 136 48.02 -13.41 -62.34
N ALA A 137 46.75 -13.76 -62.16
CA ALA A 137 45.85 -14.29 -63.18
C ALA A 137 44.47 -13.63 -63.05
N GLU A 138 43.65 -13.75 -64.08
CA GLU A 138 42.26 -13.26 -64.08
C GLU A 138 41.28 -14.43 -63.86
N LYS A 139 40.25 -14.21 -63.06
CA LYS A 139 39.18 -15.19 -62.82
C LYS A 139 37.83 -14.58 -63.22
N ALA A 140 37.05 -15.32 -63.99
CA ALA A 140 35.71 -14.88 -64.38
C ALA A 140 34.77 -14.85 -63.17
N ILE A 141 33.97 -13.79 -63.07
CA ILE A 141 32.94 -13.61 -62.04
C ILE A 141 31.68 -14.36 -62.47
N ASP A 142 31.21 -15.28 -61.62
CA ASP A 142 30.01 -16.08 -61.88
C ASP A 142 28.74 -15.20 -61.83
N GLY A 143 27.83 -15.37 -62.78
CA GLY A 143 26.63 -14.51 -62.93
C GLY A 143 26.89 -13.12 -63.51
N CYS A 144 28.11 -12.83 -63.99
CA CYS A 144 28.41 -11.58 -64.69
C CYS A 144 27.94 -11.64 -66.14
N CYS A 145 27.32 -10.56 -66.60
CA CYS A 145 26.82 -10.44 -67.97
C CYS A 145 27.38 -9.19 -68.63
N LYS A 146 27.41 -9.20 -69.97
CA LYS A 146 27.71 -8.01 -70.78
C LYS A 146 26.56 -7.64 -71.70
N THR A 147 25.73 -8.62 -72.01
CA THR A 147 24.56 -8.50 -72.85
C THR A 147 23.41 -9.27 -72.21
N ASP A 148 22.17 -8.88 -72.54
CA ASP A 148 20.97 -9.58 -72.09
C ASP A 148 21.01 -11.09 -72.45
N GLY A 149 21.68 -11.46 -73.54
CA GLY A 149 21.84 -12.85 -73.96
C GLY A 149 22.76 -13.69 -73.08
N ASP A 150 23.58 -13.07 -72.22
CA ASP A 150 24.39 -13.79 -71.22
C ASP A 150 23.54 -14.20 -69.99
N CYS A 151 22.30 -13.70 -69.90
CA CYS A 151 21.38 -13.91 -68.79
C CYS A 151 20.26 -14.90 -69.06
N ASP A 152 20.31 -15.61 -70.20
CA ASP A 152 19.32 -16.61 -70.58
C ASP A 152 19.23 -17.72 -69.51
N ASP A 153 18.18 -17.69 -68.70
CA ASP A 153 17.89 -18.69 -67.67
C ASP A 153 17.05 -19.85 -68.21
N SER A 154 16.81 -19.87 -69.52
CA SER A 154 15.98 -20.82 -70.23
C SER A 154 14.51 -20.82 -69.79
N ASN A 155 14.04 -19.80 -69.07
CA ASN A 155 12.64 -19.63 -68.69
C ASN A 155 11.94 -18.67 -69.68
N PRO A 156 11.00 -19.16 -70.51
CA PRO A 156 10.34 -18.34 -71.53
C PRO A 156 9.34 -17.30 -70.97
N ILE A 157 9.14 -17.27 -69.64
CA ILE A 157 8.19 -16.36 -68.96
C ILE A 157 8.93 -15.14 -68.37
N THR A 158 10.23 -15.24 -68.13
CA THR A 158 11.08 -14.14 -67.67
C THR A 158 11.60 -13.32 -68.84
N THR A 159 11.86 -12.04 -68.60
CA THR A 159 12.67 -11.20 -69.48
C THR A 159 14.05 -11.08 -68.85
N ASP A 160 15.04 -11.70 -69.49
CA ASP A 160 16.42 -11.71 -69.01
C ASP A 160 17.12 -10.44 -69.46
N LYS A 161 17.65 -9.67 -68.51
CA LYS A 161 18.36 -8.43 -68.76
C LYS A 161 19.67 -8.39 -68.02
N CYS A 162 20.67 -7.83 -68.69
CA CYS A 162 21.92 -7.49 -68.06
C CYS A 162 21.87 -6.05 -67.55
N VAL A 163 21.78 -5.87 -66.22
CA VAL A 163 21.76 -4.56 -65.58
C VAL A 163 22.99 -4.45 -64.68
N ASP A 164 23.82 -3.44 -64.91
CA ASP A 164 25.06 -3.19 -64.15
C ASP A 164 25.98 -4.43 -64.03
N ASN A 165 26.08 -5.20 -65.12
CA ASN A 165 26.84 -6.46 -65.24
C ASN A 165 26.32 -7.62 -64.35
N GLN A 166 25.08 -7.53 -63.84
CA GLN A 166 24.38 -8.65 -63.20
C GLN A 166 23.11 -9.03 -63.97
N CYS A 167 22.84 -10.33 -64.01
CA CYS A 167 21.61 -10.85 -64.60
C CYS A 167 20.40 -10.58 -63.71
N VAL A 168 19.37 -10.00 -64.32
CA VAL A 168 18.05 -9.77 -63.73
C VAL A 168 17.01 -10.43 -64.61
N ASN A 169 16.25 -11.37 -64.05
CA ASN A 169 15.22 -12.13 -64.77
C ASN A 169 13.84 -11.66 -64.27
N GLU A 170 13.16 -10.78 -65.03
CA GLU A 170 11.88 -10.18 -64.63
C GLU A 170 10.69 -11.01 -65.16
N GLY A 171 9.91 -11.64 -64.26
CA GLY A 171 8.66 -12.35 -64.57
C GLY A 171 7.38 -11.55 -64.24
N PRO A 172 6.19 -11.97 -64.71
CA PRO A 172 4.92 -11.40 -64.30
C PRO A 172 4.65 -11.65 -62.80
N PRO A 173 3.90 -10.76 -62.11
CA PRO A 173 3.66 -10.84 -60.67
C PRO A 173 3.02 -12.14 -60.16
N CYS A 174 2.31 -12.86 -61.04
CA CYS A 174 1.76 -14.19 -60.75
C CYS A 174 1.62 -14.99 -62.05
N THR A 175 1.58 -16.31 -61.90
CA THR A 175 1.31 -17.31 -62.93
C THR A 175 0.22 -18.29 -62.49
N PHE A 176 0.05 -18.50 -61.18
CA PHE A 176 -1.00 -19.33 -60.58
C PHE A 176 -1.79 -18.57 -59.52
N ASP A 177 -3.02 -19.01 -59.24
CA ASP A 177 -3.92 -18.39 -58.28
C ASP A 177 -3.33 -18.38 -56.85
N ASP A 178 -2.64 -19.45 -56.45
CA ASP A 178 -2.01 -19.57 -55.12
C ASP A 178 -0.91 -18.53 -54.85
N GLU A 179 -0.32 -17.94 -55.91
CA GLU A 179 0.67 -16.86 -55.79
C GLU A 179 0.03 -15.51 -55.48
N CYS A 180 -1.30 -15.45 -55.46
CA CYS A 180 -2.08 -14.26 -55.15
C CYS A 180 -2.72 -14.27 -53.76
N ASP A 181 -2.43 -15.29 -52.93
CA ASP A 181 -2.90 -15.38 -51.55
C ASP A 181 -2.55 -14.11 -50.76
N ASP A 182 -3.55 -13.32 -50.37
CA ASP A 182 -3.35 -12.12 -49.56
C ASP A 182 -3.54 -12.34 -48.07
N GLY A 183 -3.68 -13.60 -47.65
CA GLY A 183 -3.91 -14.00 -46.27
C GLY A 183 -5.30 -13.67 -45.75
N ASN A 184 -6.22 -13.20 -46.61
CA ASN A 184 -7.61 -12.98 -46.24
C ASN A 184 -8.47 -14.19 -46.63
N PRO A 185 -8.94 -15.01 -45.67
CA PRO A 185 -9.78 -16.16 -45.99
C PRO A 185 -11.15 -15.77 -46.59
N CYS A 186 -11.48 -14.47 -46.58
CA CYS A 186 -12.70 -13.91 -47.17
C CYS A 186 -12.49 -13.31 -48.57
N THR A 187 -11.39 -13.60 -49.24
CA THR A 187 -11.18 -13.34 -50.67
C THR A 187 -11.00 -14.64 -51.46
N ILE A 188 -11.38 -14.59 -52.73
CA ILE A 188 -10.99 -15.56 -53.74
C ILE A 188 -9.85 -14.91 -54.51
N ASP A 189 -8.66 -15.46 -54.35
CA ASP A 189 -7.45 -14.94 -54.96
C ASP A 189 -7.23 -15.64 -56.31
N THR A 190 -7.14 -14.86 -57.37
CA THR A 190 -7.05 -15.38 -58.74
C THR A 190 -6.00 -14.61 -59.52
N CYS A 191 -5.08 -15.32 -60.15
CA CYS A 191 -4.13 -14.77 -61.09
C CYS A 191 -4.77 -14.65 -62.48
N LYS A 192 -5.12 -13.42 -62.87
CA LYS A 192 -5.64 -13.15 -64.23
C LYS A 192 -4.68 -12.28 -65.01
N VAL A 193 -4.17 -12.82 -66.12
CA VAL A 193 -3.29 -12.12 -67.06
C VAL A 193 -2.06 -11.54 -66.34
N GLY A 194 -1.42 -12.35 -65.50
CA GLY A 194 -0.22 -11.97 -64.75
C GLY A 194 -0.47 -10.93 -63.65
N LYS A 195 -1.71 -10.76 -63.18
CA LYS A 195 -2.05 -9.86 -62.07
C LYS A 195 -2.97 -10.56 -61.07
N CYS A 196 -2.69 -10.36 -59.80
CA CYS A 196 -3.54 -10.85 -58.72
C CYS A 196 -4.84 -10.07 -58.62
N GLN A 197 -5.94 -10.81 -58.49
CA GLN A 197 -7.29 -10.31 -58.21
C GLN A 197 -7.81 -10.99 -56.96
N ASN A 198 -7.99 -10.23 -55.89
CA ASN A 198 -8.48 -10.74 -54.61
C ASN A 198 -9.92 -10.26 -54.45
N VAL A 199 -10.87 -11.13 -54.77
CA VAL A 199 -12.29 -10.78 -54.85
C VAL A 199 -13.00 -11.28 -53.59
N LYS A 200 -13.61 -10.37 -52.82
CA LYS A 200 -14.37 -10.74 -51.63
C LYS A 200 -15.38 -11.86 -51.95
N THR A 201 -15.37 -12.93 -51.15
CA THR A 201 -16.30 -14.07 -51.38
C THR A 201 -17.75 -13.61 -51.22
N ALA A 202 -18.67 -14.35 -51.85
CA ALA A 202 -20.11 -14.12 -51.67
C ALA A 202 -20.67 -14.74 -50.39
N ASP A 203 -19.83 -15.35 -49.54
CA ASP A 203 -20.26 -15.99 -48.29
C ASP A 203 -20.55 -14.91 -47.23
N PRO A 204 -21.82 -14.73 -46.83
CA PRO A 204 -22.19 -13.74 -45.82
C PRO A 204 -21.75 -14.13 -44.40
N LEU A 205 -21.27 -15.36 -44.19
CA LEU A 205 -20.76 -15.84 -42.90
C LEU A 205 -19.23 -15.79 -42.80
N CYS A 206 -18.52 -15.33 -43.83
CA CYS A 206 -17.08 -15.20 -43.77
C CYS A 206 -16.65 -14.00 -42.92
N CYS A 207 -15.65 -14.21 -42.05
CA CYS A 207 -15.13 -13.19 -41.14
C CYS A 207 -13.61 -13.26 -41.01
N ILE A 208 -13.01 -12.14 -40.61
CA ILE A 208 -11.60 -12.05 -40.19
C ILE A 208 -11.54 -11.79 -38.68
N THR A 209 -12.50 -11.05 -38.17
CA THR A 209 -12.60 -10.64 -36.77
C THR A 209 -14.01 -10.86 -36.23
N ASP A 210 -14.16 -10.90 -34.91
CA ASP A 210 -15.48 -10.97 -34.25
C ASP A 210 -16.40 -9.80 -34.65
N ALA A 211 -15.83 -8.65 -35.02
CA ALA A 211 -16.60 -7.48 -35.47
C ALA A 211 -17.28 -7.69 -36.83
N ASP A 212 -16.76 -8.58 -37.68
CA ASP A 212 -17.39 -8.94 -38.96
C ASP A 212 -18.65 -9.80 -38.75
N CYS A 213 -18.81 -10.35 -37.55
CA CYS A 213 -19.91 -11.23 -37.18
C CYS A 213 -21.06 -10.55 -36.44
N ASP A 214 -21.09 -9.22 -36.33
CA ASP A 214 -22.21 -8.54 -35.64
C ASP A 214 -23.56 -8.84 -36.33
N ASP A 215 -24.40 -9.64 -35.68
CA ASP A 215 -25.72 -10.02 -36.18
C ASP A 215 -26.83 -9.02 -35.79
N GLY A 216 -26.47 -7.94 -35.11
CA GLY A 216 -27.36 -6.91 -34.62
C GLY A 216 -28.23 -7.32 -33.44
N LYS A 217 -28.01 -8.50 -32.84
CA LYS A 217 -28.74 -8.97 -31.65
C LYS A 217 -27.88 -8.82 -30.39
N ALA A 218 -28.35 -8.00 -29.45
CA ALA A 218 -27.62 -7.74 -28.21
C ALA A 218 -27.49 -8.98 -27.29
N ASP A 219 -28.31 -10.02 -27.51
CA ASP A 219 -28.36 -11.26 -26.76
C ASP A 219 -27.56 -12.40 -27.39
N THR A 220 -26.69 -12.12 -28.38
CA THR A 220 -25.70 -13.06 -28.91
C THR A 220 -24.26 -12.56 -28.68
N LEU A 221 -23.34 -13.51 -28.56
CA LEU A 221 -21.91 -13.36 -28.62
C LEU A 221 -21.50 -13.87 -29.99
N ASP A 222 -20.96 -12.96 -30.79
CA ASP A 222 -20.65 -13.19 -32.19
C ASP A 222 -19.14 -13.36 -32.32
N VAL A 223 -18.70 -14.56 -32.71
CA VAL A 223 -17.29 -14.94 -32.73
C VAL A 223 -16.90 -15.46 -34.10
N CYS A 224 -15.77 -15.00 -34.62
CA CYS A 224 -15.18 -15.51 -35.83
C CYS A 224 -14.29 -16.73 -35.51
N ILE A 225 -14.68 -17.92 -35.98
CA ILE A 225 -13.91 -19.15 -35.78
C ILE A 225 -13.65 -19.80 -37.13
N GLU A 226 -12.37 -20.04 -37.46
CA GLU A 226 -11.97 -20.66 -38.73
C GLU A 226 -12.59 -19.96 -39.95
N ALA A 227 -12.54 -18.61 -39.95
CA ALA A 227 -13.12 -17.75 -40.99
C ALA A 227 -14.64 -17.89 -41.19
N GLN A 228 -15.37 -18.35 -40.17
CA GLN A 228 -16.81 -18.50 -40.17
C GLN A 228 -17.43 -17.89 -38.90
N CYS A 229 -18.49 -17.11 -39.07
CA CYS A 229 -19.22 -16.52 -37.95
C CYS A 229 -20.04 -17.55 -37.16
N GLN A 230 -19.86 -17.54 -35.85
CA GLN A 230 -20.66 -18.30 -34.89
C GLN A 230 -21.39 -17.35 -33.94
N PHE A 231 -22.71 -17.56 -33.82
CA PHE A 231 -23.58 -16.77 -32.95
C PHE A 231 -23.98 -17.63 -31.74
N LYS A 232 -23.50 -17.28 -30.55
CA LYS A 232 -23.83 -17.99 -29.29
C LYS A 232 -24.71 -17.10 -28.41
N PRO A 233 -25.72 -17.60 -27.68
CA PRO A 233 -26.49 -16.75 -26.77
C PRO A 233 -25.61 -16.10 -25.69
N LYS A 234 -25.65 -14.77 -25.57
CA LYS A 234 -24.98 -13.97 -24.54
C LYS A 234 -25.70 -14.16 -23.20
N GLY A 235 -24.96 -14.57 -22.17
CA GLY A 235 -25.48 -14.62 -20.80
C GLY A 235 -26.30 -15.86 -20.44
N LYS A 236 -26.18 -16.97 -21.17
CA LYS A 236 -26.57 -18.29 -20.67
C LYS A 236 -25.35 -19.21 -20.60
N CYS A 237 -24.82 -19.42 -19.40
CA CYS A 237 -23.96 -20.57 -19.19
C CYS A 237 -24.77 -21.85 -19.49
N LEU A 238 -24.14 -22.83 -20.14
CA LEU A 238 -24.72 -24.15 -20.40
C LEU A 238 -24.13 -25.18 -19.43
N SER A 239 -22.95 -24.89 -18.88
CA SER A 239 -22.23 -25.68 -17.89
C SER A 239 -21.40 -24.77 -16.97
N ASP A 240 -20.91 -25.34 -15.86
CA ASP A 240 -20.03 -24.62 -14.93
C ASP A 240 -18.73 -24.12 -15.60
N ALA A 241 -18.28 -24.80 -16.66
CA ALA A 241 -17.09 -24.40 -17.42
C ALA A 241 -17.25 -23.07 -18.18
N ASP A 242 -18.49 -22.65 -18.44
CA ASP A 242 -18.77 -21.36 -19.08
C ASP A 242 -18.68 -20.19 -18.08
N CYS A 243 -18.50 -20.51 -16.79
CA CYS A 243 -18.52 -19.54 -15.69
C CYS A 243 -17.15 -19.25 -15.11
N VAL A 244 -16.04 -19.61 -15.76
CA VAL A 244 -14.69 -19.32 -15.21
C VAL A 244 -14.48 -17.81 -15.07
N ASP A 245 -14.22 -17.34 -13.85
CA ASP A 245 -14.06 -15.91 -13.52
C ASP A 245 -12.62 -15.50 -13.17
N ALA A 246 -11.66 -16.42 -13.38
CA ALA A 246 -10.24 -16.28 -13.04
C ALA A 246 -9.96 -16.00 -11.56
N ASN A 247 -10.95 -16.17 -10.67
CA ASN A 247 -10.76 -16.06 -9.24
C ASN A 247 -10.63 -17.47 -8.62
N PRO A 248 -9.44 -17.87 -8.13
CA PRO A 248 -9.25 -19.17 -7.48
C PRO A 248 -10.04 -19.34 -6.18
N CYS A 249 -10.60 -18.26 -5.62
CA CYS A 249 -11.34 -18.25 -4.38
C CYS A 249 -12.86 -18.34 -4.54
N THR A 250 -13.34 -18.51 -5.77
CA THR A 250 -14.74 -18.79 -6.07
C THR A 250 -14.88 -20.19 -6.66
N LYS A 251 -16.03 -20.80 -6.37
CA LYS A 251 -16.53 -22.00 -7.04
C LYS A 251 -17.64 -21.57 -7.95
N GLU A 252 -17.42 -21.78 -9.23
CA GLU A 252 -18.30 -21.36 -10.30
C GLU A 252 -19.37 -22.42 -10.50
N SER A 253 -20.60 -21.98 -10.72
CA SER A 253 -21.69 -22.89 -11.03
C SER A 253 -22.69 -22.20 -11.95
N CYS A 254 -23.11 -22.92 -12.97
CA CYS A 254 -24.16 -22.46 -13.86
C CYS A 254 -25.53 -22.83 -13.30
N LYS A 255 -26.33 -21.82 -12.94
CA LYS A 255 -27.67 -22.02 -12.40
C LYS A 255 -28.70 -21.26 -13.23
N ALA A 256 -29.56 -22.00 -13.92
CA ALA A 256 -30.63 -21.47 -14.78
C ALA A 256 -30.13 -20.49 -15.86
N GLY A 257 -28.93 -20.71 -16.39
CA GLY A 257 -28.28 -19.84 -17.36
C GLY A 257 -27.46 -18.69 -16.73
N THR A 258 -27.48 -18.52 -15.42
CA THR A 258 -26.70 -17.48 -14.75
C THR A 258 -25.51 -18.09 -14.02
N CYS A 259 -24.32 -17.52 -14.21
CA CYS A 259 -23.15 -17.88 -13.43
C CYS A 259 -23.31 -17.42 -11.98
N SER A 260 -23.10 -18.35 -11.04
CA SER A 260 -23.03 -18.07 -9.62
C SER A 260 -21.62 -18.37 -9.12
N TYR A 261 -21.08 -17.48 -8.30
CA TYR A 261 -19.71 -17.53 -7.78
C TYR A 261 -19.78 -17.66 -6.26
N ALA A 262 -19.73 -18.88 -5.74
CA ALA A 262 -19.74 -19.12 -4.30
C ALA A 262 -18.31 -19.05 -3.76
N TYR A 263 -18.06 -18.39 -2.63
CA TYR A 263 -16.71 -18.37 -2.04
C TYR A 263 -16.25 -19.80 -1.65
N THR A 264 -14.95 -20.04 -1.68
CA THR A 264 -14.33 -21.25 -1.15
C THR A 264 -13.81 -20.99 0.26
N ASP A 265 -14.21 -21.83 1.22
CA ASP A 265 -13.68 -21.77 2.60
C ASP A 265 -12.31 -22.45 2.67
N SER A 266 -11.31 -21.78 2.11
CA SER A 266 -9.91 -22.21 2.12
C SER A 266 -9.03 -21.18 2.83
N PRO A 267 -8.02 -21.59 3.62
CA PRO A 267 -7.14 -20.66 4.34
C PRO A 267 -6.47 -19.62 3.44
N GLU A 268 -6.07 -19.99 2.22
CA GLU A 268 -5.47 -19.08 1.25
C GLU A 268 -6.44 -18.04 0.68
N CYS A 269 -7.75 -18.22 0.85
CA CYS A 269 -8.78 -17.30 0.37
C CYS A 269 -9.32 -16.38 1.46
N LYS A 270 -8.86 -16.54 2.70
CA LYS A 270 -9.14 -15.61 3.79
C LYS A 270 -8.40 -14.30 3.56
N CYS A 271 -9.06 -13.20 3.91
CA CYS A 271 -8.50 -11.85 3.76
C CYS A 271 -8.85 -11.00 4.97
N VAL A 272 -8.04 -9.99 5.23
CA VAL A 272 -8.39 -8.91 6.17
C VAL A 272 -8.74 -7.64 5.42
N ASN A 273 -8.11 -7.36 4.27
CA ASN A 273 -8.41 -6.20 3.42
C ASN A 273 -8.33 -6.55 1.92
N ASP A 274 -8.71 -5.62 1.04
CA ASP A 274 -8.70 -5.82 -0.43
C ASP A 274 -7.29 -6.15 -0.98
N ALA A 275 -6.23 -5.68 -0.30
CA ALA A 275 -4.85 -5.95 -0.71
C ALA A 275 -4.47 -7.44 -0.59
N ASP A 276 -5.07 -8.16 0.36
CA ASP A 276 -4.88 -9.61 0.50
C ASP A 276 -5.48 -10.40 -0.68
N CYS A 277 -6.35 -9.75 -1.47
CA CYS A 277 -7.07 -10.35 -2.59
C CYS A 277 -6.47 -10.05 -3.97
N ILE A 278 -5.27 -9.47 -4.04
CA ILE A 278 -4.55 -9.29 -5.32
C ILE A 278 -4.26 -10.68 -5.93
N GLY A 279 -4.78 -10.90 -7.14
CA GLY A 279 -4.70 -12.21 -7.82
C GLY A 279 -5.75 -13.24 -7.35
N LYS A 280 -6.71 -12.83 -6.52
CA LYS A 280 -7.80 -13.66 -5.96
C LYS A 280 -9.17 -12.96 -6.03
N GLY A 281 -9.45 -12.26 -7.13
CA GLY A 281 -10.71 -11.51 -7.30
C GLY A 281 -10.70 -10.05 -6.82
N GLY A 282 -9.72 -9.65 -6.01
CA GLY A 282 -9.42 -8.23 -5.73
C GLY A 282 -10.31 -7.53 -4.70
N VAL A 283 -11.25 -8.23 -4.07
CA VAL A 283 -12.13 -7.66 -3.03
C VAL A 283 -12.24 -8.60 -1.84
N CYS A 284 -12.11 -8.06 -0.63
CA CYS A 284 -12.35 -8.79 0.62
C CYS A 284 -13.80 -8.56 1.09
N ALA A 285 -14.62 -9.62 1.05
CA ALA A 285 -16.04 -9.54 1.38
C ALA A 285 -16.40 -10.45 2.57
N ILE A 286 -17.52 -10.13 3.21
CA ILE A 286 -18.02 -10.87 4.38
C ILE A 286 -18.93 -12.02 3.96
N PHE A 287 -18.71 -13.19 4.56
CA PHE A 287 -19.52 -14.38 4.32
C PHE A 287 -19.86 -15.08 5.64
N GLN A 288 -21.04 -15.70 5.70
CA GLN A 288 -21.45 -16.51 6.83
C GLN A 288 -20.79 -17.89 6.76
N THR A 289 -19.87 -18.17 7.67
CA THR A 289 -19.09 -19.42 7.73
C THR A 289 -19.75 -20.50 8.58
N GLY A 290 -20.78 -20.15 9.34
CA GLY A 290 -21.51 -21.07 10.21
C GLY A 290 -22.78 -20.47 10.78
N PRO A 291 -23.52 -21.20 11.63
CA PRO A 291 -24.79 -20.74 12.19
C PRO A 291 -24.68 -19.43 12.99
N VAL A 292 -23.50 -19.16 13.54
CA VAL A 292 -23.20 -18.03 14.44
C VAL A 292 -21.83 -17.40 14.16
N SER A 293 -21.24 -17.61 12.97
CA SER A 293 -19.89 -17.11 12.65
C SER A 293 -19.85 -16.45 11.27
N LEU A 294 -19.06 -15.36 11.19
CA LEU A 294 -18.68 -14.71 9.93
C LEU A 294 -17.20 -14.92 9.69
N GLY A 295 -16.82 -14.86 8.43
CA GLY A 295 -15.45 -14.73 8.00
C GLY A 295 -15.38 -13.85 6.76
N THR A 296 -14.17 -13.43 6.44
CA THR A 296 -13.87 -12.58 5.29
C THR A 296 -13.06 -13.36 4.27
N TYR A 297 -13.52 -13.36 3.02
CA TYR A 297 -12.93 -14.12 1.93
C TYR A 297 -12.85 -13.29 0.66
N CYS A 298 -11.84 -13.60 -0.15
CA CYS A 298 -11.64 -12.94 -1.42
C CYS A 298 -12.70 -13.34 -2.45
N THR A 299 -13.30 -12.35 -3.09
CA THR A 299 -14.33 -12.53 -4.12
C THR A 299 -14.16 -11.51 -5.24
N ASN A 300 -14.97 -11.65 -6.28
CA ASN A 300 -15.02 -10.69 -7.38
C ASN A 300 -15.89 -9.48 -7.00
N PRO A 301 -15.55 -8.28 -7.49
CA PRO A 301 -16.35 -7.08 -7.24
C PRO A 301 -17.75 -7.24 -7.84
N VAL A 302 -18.77 -6.97 -7.03
CA VAL A 302 -20.18 -6.90 -7.50
C VAL A 302 -20.53 -5.48 -7.93
N GLY A 303 -20.27 -4.50 -7.06
CA GLY A 303 -20.46 -3.08 -7.33
C GLY A 303 -19.18 -2.36 -7.75
N THR A 304 -19.27 -1.04 -7.88
CA THR A 304 -18.15 -0.19 -8.30
C THR A 304 -17.49 0.57 -7.15
N LYS A 305 -18.21 0.79 -6.05
CA LYS A 305 -17.74 1.59 -4.90
C LYS A 305 -16.80 0.77 -4.00
N ALA A 306 -15.71 1.39 -3.58
CA ALA A 306 -14.66 0.74 -2.80
C ALA A 306 -15.02 0.68 -1.30
N ALA A 307 -14.19 -0.02 -0.53
CA ALA A 307 -14.22 -0.04 0.93
C ALA A 307 -14.33 1.38 1.53
N GLY A 308 -15.35 1.63 2.35
CA GLY A 308 -15.57 2.92 3.01
C GLY A 308 -16.28 4.00 2.17
N ASP A 309 -16.50 3.78 0.87
CA ASP A 309 -17.25 4.74 0.06
C ASP A 309 -18.75 4.78 0.44
N PRO A 310 -19.42 5.93 0.36
CA PRO A 310 -20.83 6.05 0.70
C PRO A 310 -21.74 5.25 -0.26
N CYS A 311 -22.70 4.50 0.29
CA CYS A 311 -23.58 3.61 -0.48
C CYS A 311 -25.07 3.82 -0.19
N THR A 312 -25.92 3.38 -1.12
CA THR A 312 -27.38 3.41 -0.96
C THR A 312 -27.97 2.00 -0.82
N GLU A 313 -27.41 1.05 -1.56
CA GLU A 313 -27.80 -0.36 -1.57
C GLU A 313 -26.57 -1.27 -1.74
N ASP A 314 -26.71 -2.54 -1.39
CA ASP A 314 -25.60 -3.51 -1.31
C ASP A 314 -24.80 -3.64 -2.62
N LYS A 315 -25.50 -3.70 -3.76
CA LYS A 315 -24.89 -3.84 -5.09
C LYS A 315 -24.09 -2.61 -5.55
N ASP A 316 -24.16 -1.48 -4.82
CA ASP A 316 -23.28 -0.35 -5.09
C ASP A 316 -21.82 -0.70 -4.75
N CYS A 317 -21.65 -1.56 -3.75
CA CYS A 317 -20.38 -1.89 -3.12
C CYS A 317 -19.70 -3.04 -3.84
N LYS A 318 -18.37 -2.92 -4.03
CA LYS A 318 -17.54 -4.03 -4.54
C LYS A 318 -17.73 -5.30 -3.71
N SER A 319 -17.84 -5.17 -2.39
CA SER A 319 -18.11 -6.26 -1.44
C SER A 319 -19.55 -6.76 -1.41
N ASN A 320 -20.46 -6.14 -2.18
CA ASN A 320 -21.90 -6.40 -2.17
C ASN A 320 -22.56 -6.25 -0.79
N PHE A 321 -22.02 -5.36 0.05
CA PHE A 321 -22.55 -5.16 1.39
C PHE A 321 -22.42 -3.69 1.81
N CYS A 322 -23.57 -3.04 1.98
CA CYS A 322 -23.68 -1.64 2.37
C CYS A 322 -24.00 -1.55 3.86
N LEU A 323 -23.02 -1.15 4.66
CA LEU A 323 -23.15 -1.02 6.10
C LEU A 323 -24.00 0.20 6.44
N ASN A 324 -24.82 0.05 7.48
CA ASN A 324 -25.67 1.12 7.98
C ASN A 324 -25.23 1.54 9.36
N PHE A 325 -24.63 2.72 9.44
CA PHE A 325 -24.30 3.42 10.68
C PHE A 325 -25.33 4.53 10.92
N SER A 326 -25.31 5.10 12.12
CA SER A 326 -26.19 6.22 12.47
C SER A 326 -25.88 7.49 11.67
N ASP A 327 -24.59 7.75 11.42
CA ASP A 327 -24.10 8.90 10.66
C ASP A 327 -24.09 8.71 9.13
N GLY A 328 -24.49 7.52 8.64
CA GLY A 328 -24.60 7.26 7.20
C GLY A 328 -24.38 5.81 6.82
N LYS A 329 -24.32 5.55 5.51
CA LYS A 329 -24.08 4.23 4.96
C LYS A 329 -22.79 4.20 4.15
N VAL A 330 -21.95 3.21 4.40
CA VAL A 330 -20.68 3.03 3.67
C VAL A 330 -20.49 1.57 3.26
N CYS A 331 -19.77 1.36 2.17
CA CYS A 331 -19.47 0.03 1.69
C CYS A 331 -18.56 -0.71 2.65
N PHE A 332 -18.92 -1.95 2.98
CA PHE A 332 -18.05 -2.83 3.74
C PHE A 332 -16.72 -2.98 3.02
N GLY A 333 -15.65 -2.82 3.78
CA GLY A 333 -14.33 -3.31 3.42
C GLY A 333 -13.58 -3.63 4.69
N GLY A 334 -13.03 -4.84 4.73
CA GLY A 334 -12.13 -5.20 5.81
C GLY A 334 -10.86 -4.34 5.75
N CYS A 335 -10.26 -4.09 6.92
CA CYS A 335 -9.12 -3.18 7.02
C CYS A 335 -8.12 -3.67 8.07
N LYS A 336 -6.85 -3.29 7.89
CA LYS A 336 -5.76 -3.40 8.87
C LYS A 336 -5.40 -2.05 9.45
N SER A 337 -5.59 -0.98 8.68
CA SER A 337 -5.39 0.41 9.12
C SER A 337 -6.23 1.37 8.27
N ASN A 338 -6.24 2.65 8.64
CA ASN A 338 -7.05 3.68 7.99
C ASN A 338 -6.74 3.85 6.49
N ILE A 339 -5.57 3.41 6.02
CA ILE A 339 -5.20 3.51 4.59
C ILE A 339 -6.05 2.60 3.69
N ASP A 340 -6.61 1.52 4.25
CA ASP A 340 -7.47 0.59 3.54
C ASP A 340 -8.87 1.18 3.29
N CYS A 341 -9.19 2.29 3.94
CA CYS A 341 -10.51 2.91 3.96
C CYS A 341 -10.56 4.18 3.10
N LYS A 342 -11.66 4.35 2.36
CA LYS A 342 -11.93 5.52 1.49
C LYS A 342 -13.07 6.38 2.04
N GLY A 343 -13.30 7.54 1.43
CA GLY A 343 -14.45 8.38 1.78
C GLY A 343 -14.38 9.05 3.16
N GLY A 344 -13.19 9.19 3.75
CA GLY A 344 -13.04 9.75 5.11
C GLY A 344 -13.44 8.78 6.22
N THR A 345 -13.55 7.48 5.92
CA THR A 345 -13.74 6.41 6.90
C THR A 345 -12.42 5.96 7.51
N GLU A 346 -12.49 5.34 8.69
CA GLU A 346 -11.33 4.80 9.41
C GLU A 346 -11.49 3.31 9.69
N CYS A 347 -10.40 2.63 10.05
CA CYS A 347 -10.47 1.21 10.36
C CYS A 347 -10.89 1.00 11.81
N GLY A 348 -12.08 0.45 12.02
CA GLY A 348 -12.64 0.18 13.35
C GLY A 348 -13.23 -1.23 13.46
N LEU A 349 -13.55 -1.67 14.68
CA LEU A 349 -14.23 -2.94 14.89
C LEU A 349 -15.75 -2.77 14.78
N VAL A 350 -16.38 -3.61 13.98
CA VAL A 350 -17.84 -3.66 13.85
C VAL A 350 -18.36 -5.00 14.35
N THR A 351 -19.32 -4.95 15.28
CA THR A 351 -20.02 -6.13 15.79
C THR A 351 -21.25 -6.45 14.93
N PHE A 352 -21.23 -7.60 14.29
CA PHE A 352 -22.34 -8.14 13.51
C PHE A 352 -23.16 -9.14 14.33
N ASN A 353 -24.49 -9.03 14.28
CA ASN A 353 -25.39 -10.03 14.87
C ASN A 353 -25.60 -11.19 13.88
N VAL A 354 -25.31 -12.43 14.30
CA VAL A 354 -25.38 -13.61 13.43
C VAL A 354 -26.12 -14.73 14.14
N GLY A 355 -27.37 -14.95 13.75
CA GLY A 355 -28.26 -15.86 14.45
C GLY A 355 -28.43 -15.41 15.90
N THR A 356 -28.02 -16.25 16.86
CA THR A 356 -28.00 -15.93 18.30
C THR A 356 -26.64 -15.45 18.81
N GLY A 357 -25.62 -15.36 17.94
CA GLY A 357 -24.26 -14.96 18.28
C GLY A 357 -23.89 -13.56 17.76
N LYS A 358 -22.66 -13.15 18.07
CA LYS A 358 -22.04 -11.91 17.59
C LYS A 358 -20.68 -12.24 16.97
N ALA A 359 -20.32 -11.55 15.89
CA ALA A 359 -19.00 -11.63 15.27
C ALA A 359 -18.41 -10.23 15.15
N GLU A 360 -17.15 -10.05 15.50
CA GLU A 360 -16.45 -8.76 15.41
C GLU A 360 -15.42 -8.82 14.29
N LEU A 361 -15.44 -7.84 13.40
CA LEU A 361 -14.52 -7.75 12.27
C LEU A 361 -13.96 -6.34 12.15
N PRO A 362 -12.66 -6.18 11.85
CA PRO A 362 -12.11 -4.89 11.50
C PRO A 362 -12.67 -4.47 10.13
N THR A 363 -13.26 -3.29 10.05
CA THR A 363 -14.05 -2.80 8.93
C THR A 363 -13.94 -1.29 8.82
N CYS A 364 -14.02 -0.75 7.61
CA CYS A 364 -14.11 0.70 7.42
C CYS A 364 -15.41 1.26 8.01
N VAL A 365 -15.28 2.14 9.01
CA VAL A 365 -16.37 2.78 9.74
C VAL A 365 -16.36 4.28 9.51
N ILE A 366 -17.54 4.90 9.63
CA ILE A 366 -17.63 6.36 9.67
C ILE A 366 -17.05 6.79 11.03
N PRO A 367 -15.99 7.62 11.08
CA PRO A 367 -15.49 8.13 12.35
C PRO A 367 -16.63 8.87 13.05
N GLY A 368 -16.84 8.56 14.33
CA GLY A 368 -17.90 9.18 15.10
C GLY A 368 -17.69 10.69 15.17
N THR A 369 -18.77 11.45 15.04
CA THR A 369 -18.70 12.91 15.20
C THR A 369 -18.32 13.22 16.65
N GLU A 370 -17.22 13.94 16.89
CA GLU A 370 -16.86 14.40 18.23
C GLU A 370 -18.03 15.11 18.90
N CYS A 371 -18.24 14.84 20.18
CA CYS A 371 -19.32 15.40 20.96
C CYS A 371 -18.88 15.74 22.37
N SER A 372 -19.51 16.74 22.95
CA SER A 372 -19.33 17.15 24.36
C SER A 372 -20.42 16.60 25.28
N GLY A 373 -21.54 16.16 24.71
CA GLY A 373 -22.70 15.61 25.43
C GLY A 373 -23.72 15.04 24.45
N ASP A 374 -24.70 14.30 24.96
CA ASP A 374 -25.69 13.57 24.15
C ASP A 374 -26.53 14.49 23.23
N ALA A 375 -26.68 15.77 23.57
CA ALA A 375 -27.46 16.74 22.81
C ALA A 375 -26.83 17.10 21.44
N GLU A 376 -25.52 16.86 21.26
CA GLU A 376 -24.82 17.11 20.01
C GLU A 376 -24.98 15.95 19.01
N CYS A 377 -25.47 14.81 19.48
CA CYS A 377 -25.65 13.61 18.67
C CYS A 377 -26.99 13.58 17.94
N LYS A 378 -26.99 12.99 16.73
CA LYS A 378 -28.17 12.94 15.86
C LYS A 378 -29.06 11.74 16.20
N GLY A 379 -30.36 11.93 16.07
CA GLY A 379 -31.33 10.84 16.20
C GLY A 379 -31.38 10.26 17.61
N THR A 380 -30.93 9.01 17.77
CA THR A 380 -30.92 8.27 19.05
C THR A 380 -29.52 7.99 19.56
N ASP A 381 -28.51 8.57 18.92
CA ASP A 381 -27.12 8.40 19.30
C ASP A 381 -26.83 9.08 20.63
N VAL A 382 -25.80 8.59 21.30
CA VAL A 382 -25.30 9.11 22.57
C VAL A 382 -23.79 9.34 22.47
N CYS A 383 -23.29 10.23 23.31
CA CYS A 383 -21.91 10.62 23.33
C CYS A 383 -21.11 9.60 24.16
N VAL A 384 -20.30 8.78 23.49
CA VAL A 384 -19.55 7.67 24.10
C VAL A 384 -18.04 7.93 24.09
N PRO A 385 -17.27 7.33 25.02
CA PRO A 385 -15.82 7.39 24.99
C PRO A 385 -15.27 6.61 23.78
N ALA A 386 -14.26 7.16 23.11
CA ALA A 386 -13.53 6.53 22.02
C ALA A 386 -12.04 6.91 22.07
N LEU A 387 -11.19 6.07 21.49
CA LEU A 387 -9.78 6.39 21.31
C LEU A 387 -9.64 7.57 20.34
N ASN A 388 -8.77 8.52 20.67
CA ASN A 388 -8.44 9.60 19.76
C ASN A 388 -7.58 9.04 18.61
N PRO A 389 -8.04 9.15 17.34
CA PRO A 389 -7.31 8.60 16.20
C PRO A 389 -5.97 9.31 15.94
N ASP A 390 -5.84 10.57 16.35
CA ASP A 390 -4.61 11.36 16.19
C ASP A 390 -3.64 11.15 17.37
N ASN A 391 -4.14 10.69 18.51
CA ASN A 391 -3.36 10.43 19.72
C ASN A 391 -3.93 9.20 20.46
N PRO A 392 -3.43 7.98 20.18
CA PRO A 392 -4.02 6.74 20.69
C PRO A 392 -3.98 6.61 22.22
N ASN A 393 -3.22 7.48 22.91
CA ASN A 393 -3.16 7.53 24.38
C ASN A 393 -4.13 8.56 24.97
N GLN A 394 -5.14 8.99 24.21
CA GLN A 394 -6.14 9.95 24.66
C GLN A 394 -7.54 9.41 24.39
N ILE A 395 -8.46 9.59 25.34
CA ILE A 395 -9.89 9.37 25.10
C ILE A 395 -10.53 10.68 24.68
N ILE A 396 -11.25 10.63 23.57
CA ILE A 396 -12.23 11.63 23.14
C ILE A 396 -13.64 11.07 23.32
N THR A 397 -14.64 11.90 23.12
CA THR A 397 -16.03 11.48 23.11
C THR A 397 -16.64 11.70 21.74
N VAL A 398 -17.31 10.68 21.21
CA VAL A 398 -17.89 10.68 19.87
C VAL A 398 -19.33 10.16 19.90
N CYS A 399 -20.14 10.63 18.96
CA CYS A 399 -21.51 10.16 18.79
C CYS A 399 -21.50 8.73 18.26
N ASN A 400 -22.22 7.86 18.96
CA ASN A 400 -22.39 6.48 18.55
C ASN A 400 -23.80 5.98 18.92
N GLY A 401 -24.21 4.88 18.29
CA GLY A 401 -25.51 4.27 18.52
C GLY A 401 -25.69 3.84 19.98
N LYS A 402 -26.84 4.18 20.55
CA LYS A 402 -27.26 3.76 21.89
C LYS A 402 -27.33 2.24 22.03
N VAL A 403 -26.71 1.68 23.08
CA VAL A 403 -26.69 0.23 23.39
C VAL A 403 -27.79 -0.17 24.38
N GLY A 404 -27.71 0.36 25.61
CA GLY A 404 -28.66 0.06 26.68
C GLY A 404 -29.80 1.07 26.77
N ALA A 405 -30.84 0.78 27.57
CA ALA A 405 -32.00 1.68 27.68
C ALA A 405 -31.78 2.86 28.64
N LYS A 406 -30.95 2.69 29.67
CA LYS A 406 -30.75 3.64 30.76
C LYS A 406 -29.85 4.80 30.34
N THR A 407 -30.21 6.00 30.77
CA THR A 407 -29.45 7.24 30.52
C THR A 407 -28.44 7.52 31.63
N GLY A 408 -27.57 8.50 31.43
CA GLY A 408 -26.61 8.98 32.42
C GLY A 408 -27.20 9.17 33.82
N GLY A 409 -26.43 8.79 34.84
CA GLY A 409 -26.77 8.89 36.26
C GLY A 409 -27.82 7.91 36.79
N GLN A 410 -28.44 7.08 35.95
CA GLN A 410 -29.34 6.03 36.41
C GLN A 410 -28.55 4.84 36.96
N LEU A 411 -29.07 4.20 38.01
CA LEU A 411 -28.44 3.01 38.60
C LEU A 411 -28.33 1.86 37.59
N CYS A 412 -27.18 1.20 37.54
CA CYS A 412 -26.92 0.04 36.70
C CYS A 412 -26.28 -1.09 37.51
N THR A 413 -26.23 -2.29 36.93
CA THR A 413 -25.45 -3.42 37.48
C THR A 413 -24.52 -4.05 36.46
N LYS A 414 -24.59 -3.60 35.20
CA LYS A 414 -23.77 -4.04 34.07
C LYS A 414 -23.83 -3.01 32.94
N ASP A 415 -22.78 -2.98 32.14
CA ASP A 415 -22.59 -2.03 31.03
C ASP A 415 -23.74 -2.00 30.04
N SER A 416 -24.20 -3.17 29.59
CA SER A 416 -25.26 -3.31 28.58
C SER A 416 -26.61 -2.68 28.95
N GLU A 417 -26.82 -2.27 30.21
CA GLU A 417 -28.02 -1.54 30.60
C GLU A 417 -27.96 -0.05 30.24
N CYS A 418 -26.75 0.49 30.11
CA CYS A 418 -26.47 1.89 29.88
C CYS A 418 -26.43 2.24 28.40
N ALA A 419 -26.96 3.40 28.03
CA ALA A 419 -27.00 3.88 26.66
C ALA A 419 -25.61 3.91 26.01
N THR A 420 -24.60 4.30 26.80
CA THR A 420 -23.19 4.38 26.45
C THR A 420 -22.45 3.04 26.56
N ASN A 421 -23.13 1.96 27.00
CA ASN A 421 -22.51 0.69 27.38
C ASN A 421 -21.41 0.85 28.45
N GLN A 422 -21.59 1.80 29.38
CA GLN A 422 -20.63 2.08 30.45
C GLN A 422 -21.36 2.23 31.79
N CYS A 423 -21.16 1.27 32.67
CA CYS A 423 -21.65 1.28 34.06
C CYS A 423 -20.47 1.54 34.99
N ILE A 424 -20.41 2.74 35.58
CA ILE A 424 -19.29 3.19 36.40
C ILE A 424 -19.66 3.19 37.89
N ASN A 425 -18.68 2.94 38.75
CA ASN A 425 -18.86 3.05 40.19
C ASN A 425 -18.59 4.50 40.65
N LEU A 426 -19.52 5.05 41.44
CA LEU A 426 -19.32 6.28 42.20
C LEU A 426 -18.88 5.94 43.61
N PHE A 427 -17.58 5.98 43.85
CA PHE A 427 -16.99 5.63 45.14
C PHE A 427 -17.54 6.46 46.30
N GLU A 428 -17.85 7.75 46.09
CA GLU A 428 -18.35 8.66 47.13
C GLU A 428 -19.72 8.26 47.66
N LYS A 429 -20.50 7.52 46.86
CA LYS A 429 -21.84 7.05 47.22
C LYS A 429 -21.94 5.53 47.29
N ASN A 430 -20.90 4.81 46.87
CA ASN A 430 -20.88 3.35 46.73
C ASN A 430 -22.07 2.82 45.92
N ILE A 431 -22.30 3.44 44.75
CA ILE A 431 -23.36 3.05 43.81
C ILE A 431 -22.80 2.98 42.39
N ASP A 432 -23.39 2.11 41.57
CA ASP A 432 -23.07 2.03 40.15
C ASP A 432 -24.10 2.82 39.34
N ILE A 433 -23.64 3.70 38.45
CA ILE A 433 -24.49 4.50 37.57
C ILE A 433 -24.03 4.39 36.11
N CYS A 434 -24.97 4.61 35.20
CA CYS A 434 -24.64 4.78 33.80
C CYS A 434 -23.87 6.08 33.59
N TRP A 435 -22.73 5.99 32.93
CA TRP A 435 -21.95 7.17 32.55
C TRP A 435 -22.57 7.87 31.33
N SER A 436 -22.51 9.20 31.31
CA SER A 436 -22.81 10.04 30.13
C SER A 436 -21.88 11.24 30.11
N ALA A 437 -21.45 11.63 28.90
CA ALA A 437 -20.57 12.78 28.69
C ALA A 437 -21.25 14.11 29.07
N CYS A 438 -20.43 15.08 29.49
CA CYS A 438 -20.84 16.45 29.73
C CYS A 438 -19.64 17.39 29.73
N GLN A 439 -19.87 18.68 29.49
CA GLN A 439 -18.92 19.77 29.74
C GLN A 439 -19.48 20.78 30.75
N VAL A 440 -20.80 20.94 30.75
CA VAL A 440 -21.54 21.80 31.67
C VAL A 440 -22.73 21.05 32.26
N ASN A 441 -23.33 21.60 33.33
CA ASN A 441 -24.46 20.97 34.00
C ASN A 441 -25.68 20.82 33.08
N GLU A 442 -25.83 21.70 32.10
CA GLU A 442 -26.91 21.69 31.12
C GLU A 442 -26.86 20.48 30.17
N ASP A 443 -25.70 19.85 30.03
CA ASP A 443 -25.55 18.62 29.24
C ASP A 443 -26.12 17.40 29.98
N CYS A 444 -26.33 17.53 31.29
CA CYS A 444 -26.75 16.42 32.14
C CYS A 444 -28.28 16.31 32.25
N PRO A 445 -28.80 15.07 32.38
CA PRO A 445 -30.20 14.83 32.73
C PRO A 445 -30.62 15.59 34.01
N ALA A 446 -31.90 15.95 34.07
CA ALA A 446 -32.44 16.75 35.16
C ALA A 446 -32.11 16.16 36.55
N GLY A 447 -31.49 16.97 37.41
CA GLY A 447 -31.09 16.59 38.77
C GLY A 447 -29.66 16.01 38.89
N LEU A 448 -28.93 15.93 37.78
CA LEU A 448 -27.52 15.57 37.74
C LEU A 448 -26.65 16.80 37.47
N TYR A 449 -25.36 16.65 37.73
CA TYR A 449 -24.35 17.69 37.60
C TYR A 449 -23.14 17.11 36.84
N CYS A 450 -22.47 17.98 36.10
CA CYS A 450 -21.27 17.62 35.37
C CYS A 450 -20.06 17.74 36.29
N TYR A 451 -19.29 16.65 36.40
CA TYR A 451 -18.06 16.63 37.16
C TYR A 451 -16.91 16.21 36.24
N PRO A 452 -15.72 16.80 36.40
CA PRO A 452 -14.53 16.32 35.72
C PRO A 452 -14.09 14.98 36.35
N TYR A 453 -13.31 14.21 35.59
CA TYR A 453 -12.61 13.02 36.07
C TYR A 453 -13.51 11.90 36.63
N MET A 454 -14.68 11.70 36.03
CA MET A 454 -15.66 10.71 36.49
C MET A 454 -15.39 9.29 36.00
N ALA A 455 -14.77 9.16 34.84
CA ALA A 455 -14.37 7.87 34.28
C ALA A 455 -12.89 7.93 33.89
N TYR A 456 -12.09 7.01 34.42
CA TYR A 456 -10.67 6.87 34.13
C TYR A 456 -10.46 5.68 33.21
N PHE A 457 -9.65 5.88 32.18
CA PHE A 457 -9.25 4.86 31.23
C PHE A 457 -7.77 4.59 31.41
N LEU A 458 -7.43 3.30 31.44
CA LEU A 458 -6.07 2.79 31.46
C LEU A 458 -5.69 2.35 30.05
N PHE A 459 -4.55 2.84 29.56
CA PHE A 459 -3.95 2.43 28.31
C PHE A 459 -2.73 1.57 28.63
N ASP A 460 -2.96 0.27 28.76
CA ASP A 460 -1.92 -0.75 28.83
C ASP A 460 -1.33 -0.89 27.42
N GLN A 461 -0.02 -0.68 27.26
CA GLN A 461 0.67 -0.79 25.96
C GLN A 461 0.96 -2.24 25.57
N ASP A 462 0.13 -3.18 26.05
CA ASP A 462 0.29 -4.63 25.94
C ASP A 462 1.66 -5.09 26.48
N THR A 463 2.21 -4.38 27.47
CA THR A 463 3.45 -4.76 28.13
C THR A 463 3.20 -5.20 29.56
N PRO A 464 3.96 -6.15 30.11
CA PRO A 464 3.82 -6.53 31.52
C PRO A 464 4.20 -5.43 32.52
N SER A 465 4.63 -4.27 32.05
CA SER A 465 5.13 -3.18 32.89
C SER A 465 4.04 -2.14 33.05
N GLU A 466 3.69 -1.75 34.27
CA GLU A 466 2.75 -0.62 34.47
C GLU A 466 3.45 0.75 34.29
N ALA A 467 4.65 0.75 33.71
CA ALA A 467 5.51 1.93 33.61
C ALA A 467 5.29 2.75 32.34
N ASP A 468 4.70 2.12 31.33
CA ASP A 468 4.26 2.75 30.10
C ASP A 468 2.73 2.90 30.04
N ASP A 469 2.04 2.51 31.11
CA ASP A 469 0.62 2.73 31.30
C ASP A 469 0.30 4.22 31.31
N LEU A 470 -0.61 4.63 30.43
CA LEU A 470 -1.16 5.98 30.48
C LEU A 470 -2.57 5.97 31.06
N TYR A 471 -2.91 7.04 31.76
CA TYR A 471 -4.25 7.28 32.27
C TYR A 471 -4.87 8.48 31.57
N TRP A 472 -6.17 8.38 31.29
CA TRP A 472 -6.94 9.52 30.82
C TRP A 472 -8.33 9.52 31.43
N ALA A 473 -8.69 10.63 32.07
CA ALA A 473 -10.00 10.81 32.67
C ALA A 473 -10.90 11.69 31.80
N ILE A 474 -12.18 11.38 31.77
CA ILE A 474 -13.20 12.18 31.07
C ILE A 474 -14.30 12.64 32.03
N PRO A 475 -14.91 13.81 31.78
CA PRO A 475 -16.02 14.30 32.58
C PRO A 475 -17.25 13.40 32.45
N GLY A 476 -18.16 13.48 33.42
CA GLY A 476 -19.40 12.72 33.37
C GLY A 476 -20.49 13.27 34.28
N CYS A 477 -21.74 12.94 33.95
CA CYS A 477 -22.88 13.32 34.76
C CYS A 477 -23.06 12.40 35.97
N ALA A 478 -23.16 12.99 37.16
CA ALA A 478 -23.44 12.26 38.39
C ALA A 478 -24.47 12.99 39.28
N PRO A 479 -25.09 12.31 40.26
CA PRO A 479 -25.86 12.98 41.30
C PRO A 479 -24.99 13.96 42.08
N TYR A 480 -25.60 14.91 42.79
CA TYR A 480 -24.85 15.90 43.58
C TYR A 480 -23.83 15.24 44.51
N LEU A 481 -22.55 15.44 44.19
CA LEU A 481 -21.39 15.01 44.99
C LEU A 481 -20.94 16.11 45.95
N GLY A 482 -21.26 17.38 45.67
CA GLY A 482 -20.83 18.55 46.41
C GLY A 482 -20.65 19.74 45.46
N SER A 483 -20.16 20.86 45.99
CA SER A 483 -19.93 22.07 45.20
C SER A 483 -18.83 21.90 44.16
N PHE A 484 -17.95 20.90 44.34
CA PHE A 484 -16.80 20.58 43.50
C PHE A 484 -15.87 21.78 43.26
N LYS A 485 -15.85 22.70 44.23
CA LYS A 485 -14.97 23.87 44.18
C LYS A 485 -13.54 23.41 44.47
N PRO A 486 -12.53 23.89 43.74
CA PRO A 486 -11.13 23.61 44.07
C PRO A 486 -10.81 23.99 45.52
N CYS A 487 -10.07 23.14 46.22
CA CYS A 487 -9.74 23.31 47.62
C CYS A 487 -8.30 22.86 47.94
N GLN A 488 -7.78 23.30 49.09
CA GLN A 488 -6.51 22.80 49.62
C GLN A 488 -6.67 22.27 51.06
N ALA A 489 -7.76 22.60 51.74
CA ALA A 489 -8.17 22.00 52.99
C ALA A 489 -9.69 22.08 53.18
N ASP A 490 -10.22 21.39 54.18
CA ASP A 490 -11.63 21.43 54.57
C ASP A 490 -12.17 22.85 54.81
N SER A 491 -11.30 23.79 55.21
CA SER A 491 -11.67 25.19 55.46
C SER A 491 -12.05 25.97 54.19
N ASP A 492 -11.64 25.50 53.01
CA ASP A 492 -12.01 26.09 51.72
C ASP A 492 -13.42 25.69 51.28
N CYS A 493 -13.94 24.63 51.90
CA CYS A 493 -15.24 24.04 51.66
C CYS A 493 -16.28 24.60 52.64
N GLY A 494 -17.45 24.97 52.09
CA GLY A 494 -18.56 25.52 52.88
C GLY A 494 -19.52 24.44 53.36
N GLY A 495 -20.30 24.74 54.40
CA GLY A 495 -21.39 23.85 54.83
C GLY A 495 -20.93 22.49 55.36
N ASN A 496 -21.48 21.41 54.81
CA ASN A 496 -21.17 20.02 55.20
C ASN A 496 -20.24 19.33 54.18
N GLU A 497 -19.33 20.09 53.57
CA GLU A 497 -18.37 19.57 52.59
C GLU A 497 -16.97 19.45 53.21
N PHE A 498 -16.11 18.69 52.55
CA PHE A 498 -14.71 18.48 52.91
C PHE A 498 -13.86 18.45 51.64
N CYS A 499 -12.54 18.63 51.79
CA CYS A 499 -11.64 18.67 50.65
C CYS A 499 -11.14 17.25 50.31
N HIS A 500 -11.62 16.70 49.21
CA HIS A 500 -11.23 15.38 48.72
C HIS A 500 -10.16 15.50 47.63
N ALA A 501 -9.13 14.65 47.68
CA ALA A 501 -8.07 14.61 46.68
C ALA A 501 -8.50 13.72 45.50
N TYR A 502 -8.91 14.33 44.38
CA TYR A 502 -9.08 13.60 43.13
C TYR A 502 -7.76 13.49 42.39
N LYS A 503 -7.61 12.45 41.57
CA LYS A 503 -6.53 12.37 40.58
C LYS A 503 -6.82 13.38 39.47
N ASN A 504 -5.79 14.02 38.92
CA ASN A 504 -5.95 14.86 37.74
C ASN A 504 -6.24 14.01 36.49
N GLN A 505 -6.46 14.67 35.35
CA GLN A 505 -6.87 14.01 34.11
C GLN A 505 -5.94 12.87 33.67
N THR A 506 -4.63 13.02 33.87
CA THR A 506 -3.61 12.07 33.41
C THR A 506 -3.08 11.17 34.52
N ASN A 507 -3.68 11.21 35.72
CA ASN A 507 -3.21 10.51 36.92
C ASN A 507 -1.73 10.82 37.24
N THR A 508 -1.30 12.06 37.02
CA THR A 508 0.07 12.54 37.27
C THR A 508 0.17 13.55 38.42
N ASP A 509 -0.96 14.09 38.84
CA ASP A 509 -1.08 15.00 39.98
C ASP A 509 -2.43 14.78 40.68
N ILE A 510 -2.64 15.43 41.82
CA ILE A 510 -3.95 15.56 42.47
C ILE A 510 -4.61 16.89 42.13
N ASP A 511 -5.93 16.88 41.97
CA ASP A 511 -6.77 18.07 41.83
C ASP A 511 -7.88 18.05 42.90
N PRO A 512 -7.65 18.64 44.10
CA PRO A 512 -8.59 18.49 45.19
C PRO A 512 -9.85 19.35 45.06
N HIS A 513 -11.02 18.76 45.34
CA HIS A 513 -12.32 19.42 45.25
C HIS A 513 -13.20 19.20 46.48
N CYS A 514 -14.06 20.19 46.74
CA CYS A 514 -15.05 20.12 47.80
C CYS A 514 -16.18 19.15 47.47
N VAL A 515 -16.35 18.14 48.31
CA VAL A 515 -17.42 17.15 48.18
C VAL A 515 -18.16 16.95 49.50
N THR A 516 -19.35 16.39 49.43
CA THR A 516 -20.24 16.17 50.57
C THR A 516 -19.58 15.20 51.54
N ALA A 517 -19.51 15.59 52.81
CA ALA A 517 -18.95 14.74 53.85
C ALA A 517 -19.79 13.48 54.08
N ILE A 518 -19.12 12.33 54.19
CA ILE A 518 -19.74 11.04 54.52
C ILE A 518 -19.87 10.91 56.04
N GLY A 519 -18.77 11.14 56.76
CA GLY A 519 -18.74 11.20 58.22
C GLY A 519 -18.82 12.62 58.79
N GLN A 520 -18.50 12.75 60.07
CA GLN A 520 -18.56 14.02 60.81
C GLN A 520 -17.20 14.47 61.36
N LEU A 521 -16.25 13.54 61.48
CA LEU A 521 -14.93 13.79 62.03
C LEU A 521 -14.01 14.37 60.95
N GLY A 522 -13.42 15.52 61.26
CA GLY A 522 -12.49 16.23 60.37
C GLY A 522 -11.06 15.67 60.42
N PRO A 523 -10.16 16.24 59.61
CA PRO A 523 -8.78 15.78 59.45
C PRO A 523 -8.02 15.64 60.80
N GLY A 524 -7.34 14.50 60.97
CA GLY A 524 -6.56 14.18 62.18
C GLY A 524 -7.39 13.72 63.39
N SER A 525 -8.73 13.75 63.31
CA SER A 525 -9.59 13.30 64.41
C SER A 525 -9.48 11.80 64.64
N SER A 526 -9.49 11.35 65.90
CA SER A 526 -9.48 9.91 66.19
C SER A 526 -10.76 9.22 65.72
N CYS A 527 -10.62 8.11 65.01
CA CYS A 527 -11.71 7.33 64.43
C CYS A 527 -11.55 5.83 64.73
N ASN A 528 -12.63 5.07 64.55
CA ASN A 528 -12.67 3.62 64.68
C ASN A 528 -13.26 2.93 63.43
N SER A 529 -13.83 3.70 62.50
CA SER A 529 -14.34 3.22 61.22
C SER A 529 -14.35 4.33 60.19
N ASP A 530 -14.24 3.94 58.92
CA ASP A 530 -14.23 4.85 57.78
C ASP A 530 -15.42 5.81 57.76
N SER A 531 -16.63 5.31 58.03
CA SER A 531 -17.88 6.08 58.06
C SER A 531 -17.91 7.24 59.08
N GLN A 532 -16.99 7.28 60.05
CA GLN A 532 -16.90 8.40 60.99
C GLN A 532 -16.18 9.61 60.39
N CYS A 533 -15.26 9.37 59.46
CA CYS A 533 -14.43 10.39 58.83
C CYS A 533 -15.18 11.09 57.71
N LYS A 534 -15.05 12.41 57.61
CA LYS A 534 -15.66 13.17 56.51
C LYS A 534 -15.30 12.60 55.14
N GLY A 535 -14.03 12.20 54.96
CA GLY A 535 -13.52 11.55 53.75
C GLY A 535 -13.66 10.05 53.65
N SER A 536 -14.43 9.41 54.54
CA SER A 536 -14.63 7.95 54.56
C SER A 536 -13.34 7.12 54.60
N TRP A 537 -12.28 7.66 55.22
CA TRP A 537 -11.02 6.95 55.37
C TRP A 537 -10.44 7.16 56.77
N CYS A 538 -10.49 6.09 57.56
CA CYS A 538 -9.89 6.00 58.89
C CYS A 538 -8.57 5.24 58.78
N PHE A 539 -7.45 5.96 58.78
CA PHE A 539 -6.14 5.36 58.63
C PHE A 539 -5.62 4.83 59.97
N ASN A 540 -5.08 3.61 59.95
CA ASN A 540 -4.50 2.95 61.13
C ASN A 540 -2.97 2.94 61.04
N ALA A 541 -2.33 3.83 61.79
CA ALA A 541 -0.88 3.92 61.89
C ALA A 541 -0.26 2.95 62.91
N GLY A 542 -1.02 1.98 63.44
CA GLY A 542 -0.58 0.99 64.43
C GLY A 542 -0.54 1.50 65.87
N PHE A 543 -0.21 2.77 66.10
CA PHE A 543 -0.24 3.42 67.42
C PHE A 543 -1.44 4.37 67.62
N ALA A 544 -2.10 4.78 66.54
CA ALA A 544 -3.29 5.60 66.53
C ALA A 544 -4.11 5.36 65.26
N GLN A 545 -5.43 5.59 65.35
CA GLN A 545 -6.34 5.64 64.21
C GLN A 545 -6.86 7.05 64.07
N PHE A 546 -6.77 7.63 62.87
CA PHE A 546 -7.18 9.00 62.61
C PHE A 546 -7.77 9.19 61.21
N CYS A 547 -8.65 10.18 61.08
CA CYS A 547 -9.26 10.53 59.80
C CYS A 547 -8.25 11.24 58.90
N VAL A 548 -8.04 10.70 57.71
CA VAL A 548 -7.19 11.34 56.70
C VAL A 548 -7.94 12.53 56.09
N GLY A 549 -7.26 13.65 55.93
CA GLY A 549 -7.80 14.82 55.25
C GLY A 549 -6.74 15.88 55.02
N LEU A 550 -6.97 16.71 54.01
CA LEU A 550 -6.03 17.72 53.53
C LEU A 550 -5.98 18.94 54.46
N CYS A 551 -4.81 19.58 54.53
CA CYS A 551 -4.57 20.74 55.37
C CYS A 551 -3.61 21.75 54.73
N LYS A 552 -3.79 23.02 55.04
CA LYS A 552 -2.85 24.12 54.73
C LYS A 552 -1.97 24.47 55.93
N SER A 553 -2.46 24.23 57.13
CA SER A 553 -1.73 24.51 58.37
C SER A 553 -2.17 23.62 59.52
N THR A 554 -1.32 23.46 60.54
CA THR A 554 -1.63 22.68 61.76
C THR A 554 -2.88 23.17 62.50
N GLY A 555 -3.29 24.44 62.33
CA GLY A 555 -4.52 24.95 62.93
C GLY A 555 -5.81 24.34 62.37
N GLU A 556 -5.73 23.66 61.23
CA GLU A 556 -6.86 22.97 60.58
C GLU A 556 -6.96 21.49 60.98
N CYS A 557 -5.98 21.01 61.74
CA CYS A 557 -5.90 19.64 62.20
C CYS A 557 -6.50 19.48 63.60
N ALA A 558 -7.03 18.29 63.90
CA ALA A 558 -7.54 17.98 65.23
C ALA A 558 -6.43 18.08 66.31
N PRO A 559 -6.78 18.41 67.58
CA PRO A 559 -5.80 18.50 68.66
C PRO A 559 -4.94 17.23 68.78
N GLY A 560 -3.62 17.40 68.86
CA GLY A 560 -2.68 16.29 68.91
C GLY A 560 -2.25 15.76 67.53
N THR A 561 -2.62 16.44 66.45
CA THR A 561 -2.10 16.21 65.10
C THR A 561 -1.51 17.49 64.51
N SER A 562 -0.67 17.35 63.50
CA SER A 562 -0.02 18.45 62.78
C SER A 562 -0.15 18.27 61.28
N CYS A 563 -0.14 19.39 60.55
CA CYS A 563 -0.21 19.35 59.10
C CYS A 563 1.18 19.02 58.55
N GLN A 564 1.32 17.83 57.96
CA GLN A 564 2.59 17.31 57.46
C GLN A 564 2.47 16.94 55.99
N GLN A 565 3.55 17.15 55.25
CA GLN A 565 3.66 16.73 53.87
C GLN A 565 3.97 15.23 53.83
N VAL A 566 3.20 14.49 53.04
CA VAL A 566 3.41 13.08 52.75
C VAL A 566 3.37 12.88 51.25
N ASP A 567 4.12 11.90 50.77
CA ASP A 567 4.10 11.51 49.36
C ASP A 567 2.99 10.47 49.17
N LEU A 568 1.94 10.86 48.46
CA LEU A 568 0.85 9.96 48.06
C LEU A 568 1.28 9.23 46.78
N ILE A 569 1.29 7.90 46.83
CA ILE A 569 1.53 7.06 45.66
C ILE A 569 0.30 7.13 44.74
N LEU A 570 0.47 7.66 43.53
CA LEU A 570 -0.56 7.68 42.49
C LEU A 570 -0.53 6.43 41.61
N GLN A 571 0.68 5.90 41.39
CA GLN A 571 0.98 4.68 40.64
C GLN A 571 2.17 3.99 41.33
N ASP A 572 2.01 2.70 41.67
CA ASP A 572 3.05 1.86 42.29
C ASP A 572 3.80 0.99 41.26
N MET A 573 3.62 1.32 39.97
CA MET A 573 4.29 0.71 38.80
C MET A 573 4.25 -0.83 38.76
N GLY A 574 3.34 -1.45 39.51
CA GLY A 574 3.17 -2.89 39.63
C GLY A 574 4.37 -3.65 40.20
N ASP A 575 5.37 -2.96 40.78
CA ASP A 575 6.61 -3.58 41.23
C ASP A 575 6.97 -3.26 42.69
N SER A 576 8.08 -3.82 43.18
CA SER A 576 8.52 -3.62 44.57
C SER A 576 9.54 -2.50 44.74
N ASN A 577 9.78 -1.69 43.71
CA ASN A 577 10.82 -0.68 43.63
C ASN A 577 10.22 0.72 43.83
N PRO A 578 10.15 1.24 45.05
CA PRO A 578 9.49 2.52 45.32
C PRO A 578 10.16 3.73 44.66
N ASP A 579 11.35 3.57 44.08
CA ASP A 579 12.09 4.65 43.41
C ASP A 579 11.51 5.01 42.02
N ASN A 580 10.67 4.15 41.42
CA ASN A 580 10.00 4.43 40.16
C ASN A 580 8.51 4.80 40.33
N ASP A 581 7.98 4.71 41.55
CA ASP A 581 6.61 5.11 41.88
C ASP A 581 6.35 6.57 41.52
N LEU A 582 5.19 6.81 40.89
CA LEU A 582 4.72 8.17 40.71
C LEU A 582 4.06 8.64 42.00
N THR A 583 4.75 9.52 42.72
CA THR A 583 4.27 10.08 43.98
C THR A 583 4.00 11.58 43.86
N VAL A 584 3.03 12.06 44.64
CA VAL A 584 2.70 13.49 44.71
C VAL A 584 2.67 13.98 46.15
N PRO A 585 3.29 15.14 46.42
CA PRO A 585 3.35 15.66 47.76
C PRO A 585 1.99 16.26 48.16
N ILE A 586 1.39 15.74 49.22
CA ILE A 586 0.13 16.23 49.78
C ILE A 586 0.30 16.60 51.25
N ASN A 587 -0.39 17.64 51.70
CA ASN A 587 -0.40 18.00 53.11
C ASN A 587 -1.61 17.37 53.80
N VAL A 588 -1.37 16.51 54.78
CA VAL A 588 -2.41 15.82 55.55
C VAL A 588 -2.19 15.97 57.04
N CYS A 589 -3.27 15.92 57.81
CA CYS A 589 -3.18 15.95 59.27
C CYS A 589 -2.76 14.58 59.82
N GLN A 590 -1.61 14.52 60.49
CA GLN A 590 -1.10 13.30 61.13
C GLN A 590 -0.64 13.54 62.59
N PRO A 591 -0.76 12.53 63.48
CA PRO A 591 -0.34 12.62 64.88
C PRO A 591 1.13 13.02 65.13
#